data_AF-A0A1I4S1C2-F1
#
_entry.id   AF-A0A1I4S1C2-F1
#
_cell.length_a   1.000
_cell.length_b   1.000
_cell.length_c   1.000
_cell.angle_alpha   90.00
_cell.angle_beta   90.00
_cell.angle_gamma   90.00
#
_symmetry.space_group_name_H-M   'P 1'
#
loop_
_entity.id
_entity.type
_entity.pdbx_description
1 polymer ?
#
loop_
_entity_poly.entity_id
_entity_poly.type
_entity_poly.pdbx_seq_one_letter_code
_entity_poly.pdbx_strand_id
1 'polypeptide(L)'
;MSMPVEDLKDEQIIAAALLELADRLLPTMQPGTLAVDLTNGAAADLFNGKAGIIVFYLRLAAYDPAYLAVCTSAADVLLEHPAILQQEFFTLYTGATSLVYLCIQLYEATSDKRYLERGLALVYHYREGILQKVVQDDFISGHAGNLLVLTQLHAYTKDDVLRTLIRQLADKLIAHARIASQGLRWGHLKRSYDCLTGLSHGASGIAHALLQVATYFEDEGLHYLAMQAWAYEMKYYDPGLQNWLDLRLTSTSLEEEDIMGWQLTDFRRYISDVNAWAHGAAGIGLSRMYAWKTSGEVHFATACEWALTRCIRDAGTLTRGDFTLCSGYGGVGMFLLQAAAVLNRPVLRQTAKQIALAAIRYYEVHGTYNSYIKDAQYDPGLFSGLAGVGYFFVSVLLPYRAHTVMAPLINMDVKHSPLYEKGAVKRALFSRYYERSLQRYPGAMAARDINELEMLLGEGMEDQDCFGYEKSLADTWRSHGGWLCYQQRNQLLEKRNGYLLQEYDRGLLQTVFMRVPELTVCVTKRAWHDEANTVQQHNTQCHYVHVAHVQGVSTFPVNQFTAILLAAFSRELPLQQVITDIICPQVDVSMAALQEAVLSQIKVLLRQYMITQKQTRG
;
A
#
# COMPACT_ATOMS: atom_id res chain seq x y z
N MET A 1 34.03 -29.08 3.07
CA MET A 1 33.41 -29.79 4.21
C MET A 1 32.34 -30.69 3.65
N SER A 2 32.39 -31.99 3.94
CA SER A 2 31.33 -32.93 3.57
C SER A 2 30.02 -32.58 4.30
N MET A 3 28.91 -32.49 3.57
CA MET A 3 27.58 -32.29 4.16
C MET A 3 27.20 -33.46 5.09
N PRO A 4 26.46 -33.21 6.19
CA PRO A 4 25.94 -34.27 7.06
C PRO A 4 24.99 -35.23 6.31
N VAL A 5 24.97 -36.51 6.68
CA VAL A 5 24.15 -37.55 6.01
C VAL A 5 22.64 -37.27 6.10
N GLU A 6 22.16 -36.71 7.20
CA GLU A 6 20.74 -36.31 7.36
C GLU A 6 20.35 -35.19 6.38
N ASP A 7 21.27 -34.26 6.13
CA ASP A 7 21.05 -33.13 5.23
C ASP A 7 20.85 -33.62 3.78
N LEU A 8 21.65 -34.59 3.35
CA LEU A 8 21.53 -35.25 2.05
C LEU A 8 20.19 -35.97 1.87
N LYS A 9 19.69 -36.64 2.91
CA LYS A 9 18.40 -37.35 2.87
C LYS A 9 17.24 -36.39 2.71
N ASP A 10 17.24 -35.28 3.45
CA ASP A 10 16.20 -34.27 3.36
C ASP A 10 16.17 -33.58 1.98
N GLU A 11 17.34 -33.31 1.37
CA GLU A 11 17.40 -32.76 0.00
C GLU A 11 16.82 -33.72 -1.03
N GLN A 12 17.07 -35.03 -0.88
CA GLN A 12 16.48 -36.05 -1.76
C GLN A 12 14.95 -36.10 -1.66
N ILE A 13 14.40 -35.96 -0.44
CA ILE A 13 12.94 -35.90 -0.23
C ILE A 13 12.35 -34.68 -0.92
N ILE A 14 12.97 -33.50 -0.74
CA ILE A 14 12.51 -32.26 -1.38
C ILE A 14 12.63 -32.33 -2.90
N ALA A 15 13.72 -32.90 -3.42
CA ALA A 15 13.92 -33.09 -4.85
C ALA A 15 12.86 -34.01 -5.46
N ALA A 16 12.52 -35.12 -4.81
CA ALA A 16 11.47 -36.02 -5.28
C ALA A 16 10.10 -35.30 -5.34
N ALA A 17 9.72 -34.57 -4.28
CA ALA A 17 8.47 -33.82 -4.26
C ALA A 17 8.44 -32.68 -5.28
N LEU A 18 9.58 -32.01 -5.52
CA LEU A 18 9.73 -31.00 -6.57
C LEU A 18 9.44 -31.58 -7.96
N LEU A 19 10.04 -32.74 -8.28
CA LEU A 19 9.84 -33.37 -9.58
C LEU A 19 8.41 -33.87 -9.75
N GLU A 20 7.77 -34.36 -8.69
CA GLU A 20 6.34 -34.72 -8.73
C GLU A 20 5.44 -33.51 -9.03
N LEU A 21 5.72 -32.35 -8.43
CA LEU A 21 5.02 -31.10 -8.75
C LEU A 21 5.26 -30.66 -10.20
N ALA A 22 6.50 -30.78 -10.68
CA ALA A 22 6.83 -30.49 -12.07
C ALA A 22 6.10 -31.44 -13.04
N ASP A 23 6.00 -32.73 -12.74
CA ASP A 23 5.29 -33.67 -13.60
C ASP A 23 3.79 -33.40 -13.66
N ARG A 24 3.18 -33.02 -12.53
CA ARG A 24 1.76 -32.63 -12.47
C ARG A 24 1.45 -31.38 -13.30
N LEU A 25 2.37 -30.42 -13.36
CA LEU A 25 2.19 -29.18 -14.10
C LEU A 25 2.63 -29.29 -15.57
N LEU A 26 3.39 -30.32 -15.95
CA LEU A 26 3.97 -30.46 -17.28
C LEU A 26 2.92 -30.46 -18.41
N PRO A 27 1.71 -31.03 -18.26
CA PRO A 27 0.66 -30.93 -19.26
C PRO A 27 0.27 -29.49 -19.60
N THR A 28 0.35 -28.57 -18.63
CA THR A 28 -0.01 -27.14 -18.80
C THR A 28 1.05 -26.36 -19.57
N MET A 29 2.27 -26.90 -19.65
CA MET A 29 3.42 -26.35 -20.37
C MET A 29 3.50 -26.84 -21.82
N GLN A 30 2.66 -27.79 -22.23
CA GLN A 30 2.65 -28.27 -23.60
C GLN A 30 2.17 -27.16 -24.56
N PRO A 31 2.91 -26.87 -25.65
CA PRO A 31 2.56 -25.85 -26.64
C PRO A 31 1.09 -25.85 -27.07
N GLY A 32 0.55 -27.02 -27.41
CA GLY A 32 -0.84 -27.15 -27.86
C GLY A 32 -1.86 -26.82 -26.77
N THR A 33 -1.65 -27.35 -25.55
CA THR A 33 -2.51 -27.05 -24.39
C THR A 33 -2.47 -25.55 -24.07
N LEU A 34 -1.28 -24.96 -24.03
CA LEU A 34 -1.10 -23.56 -23.69
C LEU A 34 -1.80 -22.63 -24.69
N ALA A 35 -1.71 -22.90 -25.99
CA ALA A 35 -2.41 -22.13 -27.02
C ALA A 35 -3.94 -22.23 -26.90
N VAL A 36 -4.46 -23.43 -26.64
CA VAL A 36 -5.90 -23.66 -26.44
C VAL A 36 -6.39 -22.93 -25.19
N ASP A 37 -5.67 -23.03 -24.09
CA ASP A 37 -6.01 -22.37 -22.83
C ASP A 37 -6.08 -20.85 -23.01
N LEU A 38 -5.09 -20.25 -23.68
CA LEU A 38 -5.08 -18.81 -23.97
C LEU A 38 -6.24 -18.38 -24.88
N THR A 39 -6.57 -19.19 -25.89
CA THR A 39 -7.74 -18.94 -26.75
C THR A 39 -9.04 -18.97 -25.96
N ASN A 40 -9.11 -19.82 -24.93
CA ASN A 40 -10.26 -19.95 -24.02
C ASN A 40 -10.24 -18.93 -22.86
N GLY A 41 -9.33 -17.94 -22.89
CA GLY A 41 -9.29 -16.87 -21.90
C GLY A 41 -8.53 -17.19 -20.62
N ALA A 42 -7.68 -18.21 -20.61
CA ALA A 42 -6.78 -18.44 -19.47
C ALA A 42 -5.86 -17.23 -19.24
N ALA A 43 -5.58 -16.93 -17.98
CA ALA A 43 -4.75 -15.80 -17.61
C ALA A 43 -3.29 -15.99 -18.07
N ALA A 44 -2.69 -14.91 -18.58
CA ALA A 44 -1.29 -14.88 -19.01
C ALA A 44 -0.34 -14.32 -17.93
N ASP A 45 -0.88 -13.86 -16.80
CA ASP A 45 -0.12 -13.12 -15.79
C ASP A 45 0.89 -13.96 -14.98
N LEU A 46 1.68 -13.28 -14.15
CA LEU A 46 2.73 -13.88 -13.32
C LEU A 46 2.17 -14.52 -12.05
N PHE A 47 1.04 -14.03 -11.55
CA PHE A 47 0.49 -14.41 -10.26
C PHE A 47 -0.11 -15.82 -10.35
N ASN A 48 -1.13 -15.99 -11.19
CA ASN A 48 -1.84 -17.26 -11.40
C ASN A 48 -1.91 -17.69 -12.86
N GLY A 49 -1.36 -16.90 -13.78
CA GLY A 49 -1.35 -17.21 -15.20
C GLY A 49 -0.17 -18.07 -15.67
N LYS A 50 -0.15 -18.28 -16.99
CA LYS A 50 0.86 -19.10 -17.68
C LYS A 50 2.29 -18.59 -17.50
N ALA A 51 2.50 -17.26 -17.45
CA ALA A 51 3.83 -16.71 -17.22
C ALA A 51 4.40 -17.12 -15.86
N GLY A 52 3.56 -17.20 -14.82
CA GLY A 52 3.95 -17.68 -13.50
C GLY A 52 4.47 -19.12 -13.52
N ILE A 53 3.77 -20.01 -14.22
CA ILE A 53 4.17 -21.41 -14.37
C ILE A 53 5.51 -21.50 -15.13
N ILE A 54 5.67 -20.75 -16.23
CA ILE A 54 6.93 -20.72 -16.98
C ILE A 54 8.09 -20.21 -16.11
N VAL A 55 7.87 -19.19 -15.27
CA VAL A 55 8.90 -18.70 -14.33
C VAL A 55 9.29 -19.77 -13.31
N PHE A 56 8.36 -20.61 -12.86
CA PHE A 56 8.70 -21.79 -12.07
C PHE A 56 9.60 -22.76 -12.84
N TYR A 57 9.22 -23.14 -14.07
CA TYR A 57 10.04 -24.04 -14.87
C TYR A 57 11.41 -23.46 -15.23
N LEU A 58 11.53 -22.14 -15.44
CA LEU A 58 12.83 -21.51 -15.64
C LEU A 58 13.73 -21.64 -14.41
N ARG A 59 13.15 -21.57 -13.20
CA ARG A 59 13.90 -21.85 -11.98
C ARG A 59 14.24 -23.33 -11.86
N LEU A 60 13.34 -24.24 -12.26
CA LEU A 60 13.59 -25.67 -12.35
C LEU A 60 14.71 -26.01 -13.34
N ALA A 61 14.78 -25.30 -14.47
CA ALA A 61 15.83 -25.47 -15.49
C ALA A 61 17.24 -25.16 -14.95
N ALA A 62 17.35 -24.32 -13.91
CA ALA A 62 18.62 -24.09 -13.23
C ALA A 62 19.03 -25.25 -12.30
N TYR A 63 18.09 -26.12 -11.92
CA TYR A 63 18.33 -27.36 -11.18
C TYR A 63 18.56 -28.55 -12.14
N ASP A 64 17.72 -28.67 -13.17
CA ASP A 64 17.86 -29.65 -14.23
C ASP A 64 17.71 -28.97 -15.62
N PRO A 65 18.82 -28.79 -16.36
CA PRO A 65 18.83 -28.12 -17.65
C PRO A 65 17.91 -28.76 -18.72
N ALA A 66 17.46 -30.01 -18.55
CA ALA A 66 16.55 -30.66 -19.47
C ALA A 66 15.21 -29.92 -19.63
N TYR A 67 14.77 -29.20 -18.59
CA TYR A 67 13.54 -28.42 -18.63
C TYR A 67 13.66 -27.10 -19.42
N LEU A 68 14.88 -26.64 -19.76
CA LEU A 68 15.04 -25.36 -20.45
C LEU A 68 14.31 -25.32 -21.80
N ALA A 69 14.38 -26.41 -22.57
CA ALA A 69 13.70 -26.51 -23.86
C ALA A 69 12.17 -26.47 -23.72
N VAL A 70 11.63 -27.07 -22.65
CA VAL A 70 10.19 -27.01 -22.31
C VAL A 70 9.80 -25.56 -21.98
N CYS A 71 10.63 -24.85 -21.21
CA CYS A 71 10.39 -23.46 -20.85
C CYS A 71 10.34 -22.55 -22.08
N THR A 72 11.36 -22.61 -22.93
CA THR A 72 11.48 -21.72 -24.09
C THR A 72 10.38 -22.00 -25.10
N SER A 73 10.05 -23.27 -25.34
CA SER A 73 8.94 -23.64 -26.24
C SER A 73 7.59 -23.13 -25.73
N ALA A 74 7.29 -23.30 -24.44
CA ALA A 74 6.05 -22.79 -23.84
C ALA A 74 6.00 -21.25 -23.85
N ALA A 75 7.13 -20.60 -23.57
CA ALA A 75 7.26 -19.16 -23.57
C ALA A 75 7.07 -18.54 -24.95
N ASP A 76 7.65 -19.13 -25.98
CA ASP A 76 7.52 -18.64 -27.35
C ASP A 76 6.04 -18.69 -27.79
N VAL A 77 5.35 -19.80 -27.51
CA VAL A 77 3.89 -19.90 -27.77
C VAL A 77 3.11 -18.83 -27.01
N LEU A 78 3.38 -18.65 -25.72
CA LEU A 78 2.72 -17.61 -24.92
C LEU A 78 2.96 -16.22 -25.51
N LEU A 79 4.22 -15.89 -25.81
CA LEU A 79 4.65 -14.56 -26.25
C LEU A 79 4.25 -14.24 -27.69
N GLU A 80 3.96 -15.24 -28.52
CA GLU A 80 3.48 -15.05 -29.89
C GLU A 80 1.94 -15.11 -30.01
N HIS A 81 1.25 -15.62 -28.97
CA HIS A 81 -0.20 -15.79 -29.02
C HIS A 81 -0.95 -14.45 -29.10
N PRO A 82 -1.93 -14.28 -30.01
CA PRO A 82 -2.65 -13.01 -30.20
C PRO A 82 -3.38 -12.49 -28.95
N ALA A 83 -3.84 -13.39 -28.07
CA ALA A 83 -4.57 -13.01 -26.84
C ALA A 83 -3.75 -12.12 -25.90
N ILE A 84 -2.41 -12.22 -25.91
CA ILE A 84 -1.59 -11.36 -25.05
C ILE A 84 -1.63 -9.89 -25.50
N LEU A 85 -2.01 -9.60 -26.75
CA LEU A 85 -2.16 -8.22 -27.21
C LEU A 85 -3.52 -7.62 -26.81
N GLN A 86 -4.46 -8.44 -26.36
CA GLN A 86 -5.83 -8.05 -26.01
C GLN A 86 -6.07 -7.98 -24.50
N GLN A 87 -5.02 -7.77 -23.71
CA GLN A 87 -5.11 -7.72 -22.24
C GLN A 87 -5.88 -6.49 -21.75
N GLU A 88 -6.60 -6.66 -20.64
CA GLU A 88 -7.37 -5.57 -20.01
C GLU A 88 -6.68 -4.99 -18.76
N PHE A 89 -5.80 -5.77 -18.13
CA PHE A 89 -5.03 -5.39 -16.95
C PHE A 89 -3.55 -5.22 -17.32
N PHE A 90 -2.90 -4.17 -16.83
CA PHE A 90 -1.58 -3.74 -17.29
C PHE A 90 -0.57 -3.64 -16.14
N THR A 91 -0.60 -4.59 -15.21
CA THR A 91 0.20 -4.57 -13.96
C THR A 91 1.25 -5.68 -13.96
N LEU A 92 2.24 -5.61 -13.05
CA LEU A 92 3.37 -6.55 -13.05
C LEU A 92 2.95 -7.98 -12.70
N TYR A 93 2.21 -8.17 -11.62
CA TYR A 93 1.91 -9.52 -11.15
C TYR A 93 0.62 -10.06 -11.73
N THR A 94 -0.40 -9.22 -11.88
CA THR A 94 -1.78 -9.63 -12.26
C THR A 94 -2.22 -9.07 -13.62
N GLY A 95 -1.28 -8.73 -14.50
CA GLY A 95 -1.61 -8.14 -15.79
C GLY A 95 -0.47 -8.22 -16.80
N ALA A 96 -0.63 -7.50 -17.92
CA ALA A 96 0.17 -7.66 -19.13
C ALA A 96 1.68 -7.39 -18.97
N THR A 97 2.09 -6.55 -18.02
CA THR A 97 3.52 -6.29 -17.81
C THR A 97 4.25 -7.44 -17.13
N SER A 98 3.54 -8.47 -16.65
CA SER A 98 4.10 -9.77 -16.30
C SER A 98 4.92 -10.39 -17.44
N LEU A 99 4.47 -10.17 -18.68
CA LEU A 99 5.08 -10.73 -19.87
C LEU A 99 6.43 -10.05 -20.17
N VAL A 100 6.55 -8.77 -19.79
CA VAL A 100 7.83 -8.05 -19.83
C VAL A 100 8.79 -8.63 -18.81
N TYR A 101 8.33 -8.92 -17.59
CA TYR A 101 9.13 -9.61 -16.58
C TYR A 101 9.58 -10.99 -17.09
N LEU A 102 8.67 -11.77 -17.68
CA LEU A 102 8.99 -13.06 -18.27
C LEU A 102 10.05 -12.95 -19.36
N CYS A 103 9.93 -11.98 -20.28
CA CYS A 103 10.94 -11.71 -21.30
C CYS A 103 12.33 -11.44 -20.69
N ILE A 104 12.40 -10.65 -19.62
CA ILE A 104 13.67 -10.40 -18.91
C ILE A 104 14.23 -11.70 -18.32
N GLN A 105 13.39 -12.51 -17.68
CA GLN A 105 13.83 -13.80 -17.11
C GLN A 105 14.31 -14.79 -18.16
N LEU A 106 13.66 -14.83 -19.33
CA LEU A 106 14.10 -15.66 -20.46
C LEU A 106 15.43 -15.18 -21.02
N TYR A 107 15.62 -13.87 -21.18
CA TYR A 107 16.90 -13.30 -21.58
C TYR A 107 18.00 -13.65 -20.57
N GLU A 108 17.76 -13.49 -19.26
CA GLU A 108 18.73 -13.84 -18.22
C GLU A 108 19.13 -15.33 -18.26
N ALA A 109 18.17 -16.21 -18.58
CA ALA A 109 18.41 -17.65 -18.64
C ALA A 109 19.09 -18.11 -19.94
N THR A 110 18.86 -17.42 -21.06
CA THR A 110 19.25 -17.89 -22.41
C THR A 110 20.29 -17.01 -23.11
N SER A 111 20.46 -15.77 -22.64
CA SER A 111 21.16 -14.69 -23.36
C SER A 111 20.60 -14.36 -24.75
N ASP A 112 19.38 -14.81 -25.08
CA ASP A 112 18.74 -14.56 -26.36
C ASP A 112 18.06 -13.18 -26.38
N LYS A 113 18.64 -12.26 -27.15
CA LYS A 113 18.19 -10.85 -27.24
C LYS A 113 16.78 -10.70 -27.80
N ARG A 114 16.25 -11.69 -28.52
CA ARG A 114 14.88 -11.66 -29.05
C ARG A 114 13.84 -11.45 -27.95
N TYR A 115 14.10 -11.96 -26.74
CA TYR A 115 13.20 -11.74 -25.60
C TYR A 115 13.20 -10.28 -25.13
N LEU A 116 14.34 -9.59 -25.11
CA LEU A 116 14.37 -8.15 -24.78
C LEU A 116 13.66 -7.31 -25.85
N GLU A 117 13.87 -7.63 -27.13
CA GLU A 117 13.17 -7.00 -28.25
C GLU A 117 11.65 -7.21 -28.15
N ARG A 118 11.22 -8.43 -27.81
CA ARG A 118 9.80 -8.72 -27.57
C ARG A 118 9.27 -7.94 -26.38
N GLY A 119 10.03 -7.86 -25.28
CA GLY A 119 9.68 -7.05 -24.11
C GLY A 119 9.44 -5.58 -24.45
N LEU A 120 10.32 -4.97 -25.26
CA LEU A 120 10.15 -3.59 -25.75
C LEU A 120 8.89 -3.43 -26.60
N ALA A 121 8.68 -4.33 -27.57
CA ALA A 121 7.50 -4.30 -28.42
C ALA A 121 6.19 -4.38 -27.61
N LEU A 122 6.17 -5.22 -26.58
CA LEU A 122 5.04 -5.34 -25.66
C LEU A 122 4.81 -4.06 -24.87
N VAL A 123 5.86 -3.43 -24.31
CA VAL A 123 5.71 -2.16 -23.59
C VAL A 123 5.15 -1.06 -24.51
N TYR A 124 5.59 -0.98 -25.77
CA TYR A 124 5.07 -0.02 -26.73
C TYR A 124 3.60 -0.23 -27.04
N HIS A 125 3.17 -1.49 -27.15
CA HIS A 125 1.76 -1.83 -27.33
C HIS A 125 0.92 -1.49 -26.09
N TYR A 126 1.43 -1.81 -24.90
CA TYR A 126 0.71 -1.64 -23.64
C TYR A 126 0.75 -0.22 -23.06
N ARG A 127 1.57 0.69 -23.62
CA ARG A 127 1.86 2.02 -23.05
C ARG A 127 0.61 2.80 -22.59
N GLU A 128 -0.44 2.79 -23.40
CA GLU A 128 -1.67 3.52 -23.11
C GLU A 128 -2.45 2.86 -21.98
N GLY A 129 -2.54 1.53 -21.97
CA GLY A 129 -3.13 0.77 -20.87
C GLY A 129 -2.39 0.97 -19.55
N ILE A 130 -1.06 0.92 -19.58
CA ILE A 130 -0.20 1.18 -18.41
C ILE A 130 -0.46 2.57 -17.83
N LEU A 131 -0.57 3.61 -18.67
CA LEU A 131 -0.70 4.99 -18.22
C LEU A 131 -2.14 5.38 -17.83
N GLN A 132 -3.15 4.82 -18.49
CA GLN A 132 -4.53 5.31 -18.37
C GLN A 132 -5.47 4.35 -17.61
N LYS A 133 -5.18 3.05 -17.61
CA LYS A 133 -6.07 2.03 -17.02
C LYS A 133 -5.60 1.51 -15.65
N VAL A 134 -4.33 1.70 -15.29
CA VAL A 134 -3.83 1.37 -13.95
C VAL A 134 -4.27 2.45 -12.97
N VAL A 135 -4.92 2.02 -11.87
CA VAL A 135 -5.49 2.92 -10.86
C VAL A 135 -4.76 2.81 -9.53
N GLN A 136 -4.32 1.60 -9.16
CA GLN A 136 -3.62 1.39 -7.89
C GLN A 136 -2.16 1.83 -7.99
N ASP A 137 -1.54 2.08 -6.84
CA ASP A 137 -0.14 2.45 -6.74
C ASP A 137 0.76 1.31 -6.26
N ASP A 138 0.16 0.19 -5.83
CA ASP A 138 0.86 -0.88 -5.15
C ASP A 138 1.74 -1.76 -6.06
N PHE A 139 2.40 -2.74 -5.42
CA PHE A 139 3.43 -3.55 -6.03
C PHE A 139 2.90 -4.63 -6.97
N ILE A 140 1.75 -5.24 -6.64
CA ILE A 140 1.16 -6.35 -7.41
C ILE A 140 0.31 -5.82 -8.58
N SER A 141 -0.51 -4.83 -8.29
CA SER A 141 -1.61 -4.37 -9.12
C SER A 141 -1.55 -2.88 -9.46
N GLY A 142 -0.42 -2.23 -9.20
CA GLY A 142 -0.30 -0.78 -9.35
C GLY A 142 0.97 -0.27 -10.02
N HIS A 143 1.10 1.05 -10.00
CA HIS A 143 2.18 1.79 -10.64
C HIS A 143 3.57 1.39 -10.12
N ALA A 144 3.73 1.03 -8.84
CA ALA A 144 5.03 0.66 -8.28
C ALA A 144 5.62 -0.61 -8.93
N GLY A 145 4.80 -1.64 -9.15
CA GLY A 145 5.24 -2.85 -9.86
C GLY A 145 5.67 -2.55 -11.31
N ASN A 146 4.88 -1.74 -12.02
CA ASN A 146 5.20 -1.32 -13.38
C ASN A 146 6.48 -0.49 -13.44
N LEU A 147 6.64 0.46 -12.51
CA LEU A 147 7.82 1.28 -12.40
C LEU A 147 9.07 0.40 -12.26
N LEU A 148 9.01 -0.63 -11.40
CA LEU A 148 10.11 -1.57 -11.19
C LEU A 148 10.45 -2.35 -12.47
N VAL A 149 9.49 -3.06 -13.08
CA VAL A 149 9.78 -3.94 -14.23
C VAL A 149 10.18 -3.18 -15.49
N LEU A 150 9.59 -2.00 -15.74
CA LEU A 150 10.00 -1.15 -16.86
C LEU A 150 11.42 -0.62 -16.65
N THR A 151 11.79 -0.30 -15.41
CA THR A 151 13.18 0.10 -15.10
C THR A 151 14.14 -1.07 -15.23
N GLN A 152 13.73 -2.30 -14.90
CA GLN A 152 14.53 -3.50 -15.18
C GLN A 152 14.74 -3.69 -16.69
N LEU A 153 13.70 -3.56 -17.52
CA LEU A 153 13.87 -3.65 -18.98
C LEU A 153 14.78 -2.53 -19.51
N HIS A 154 14.61 -1.31 -19.00
CA HIS A 154 15.48 -0.18 -19.34
C HIS A 154 16.94 -0.44 -18.93
N ALA A 155 17.19 -1.15 -17.82
CA ALA A 155 18.54 -1.50 -17.40
C ALA A 155 19.30 -2.32 -18.45
N TYR A 156 18.61 -3.18 -19.21
CA TYR A 156 19.20 -3.96 -20.29
C TYR A 156 19.21 -3.24 -21.65
N THR A 157 18.14 -2.51 -21.96
CA THR A 157 17.91 -1.97 -23.31
C THR A 157 18.38 -0.54 -23.51
N LYS A 158 18.45 0.24 -22.42
CA LYS A 158 18.78 1.68 -22.42
C LYS A 158 17.87 2.52 -23.33
N ASP A 159 16.63 2.09 -23.50
CA ASP A 159 15.66 2.75 -24.39
C ASP A 159 15.08 4.05 -23.79
N ASP A 160 15.14 5.15 -24.56
CA ASP A 160 14.69 6.48 -24.09
C ASP A 160 13.16 6.59 -23.91
N VAL A 161 12.38 5.80 -24.66
CA VAL A 161 10.92 5.78 -24.51
C VAL A 161 10.56 5.14 -23.18
N LEU A 162 11.26 4.07 -22.78
CA LEU A 162 11.12 3.51 -21.43
C LEU A 162 11.46 4.53 -20.35
N ARG A 163 12.55 5.28 -20.48
CA ARG A 163 12.91 6.31 -19.50
C ARG A 163 11.79 7.35 -19.33
N THR A 164 11.17 7.76 -20.43
CA THR A 164 10.02 8.68 -20.41
C THR A 164 8.81 8.06 -19.69
N LEU A 165 8.49 6.80 -20.00
CA LEU A 165 7.37 6.09 -19.38
C LEU A 165 7.58 5.86 -17.87
N ILE A 166 8.80 5.50 -17.47
CA ILE A 166 9.23 5.36 -16.07
C ILE A 166 9.01 6.69 -15.33
N ARG A 167 9.41 7.81 -15.94
CA ARG A 167 9.20 9.14 -15.36
C ARG A 167 7.71 9.45 -15.17
N GLN A 168 6.87 9.14 -16.15
CA GLN A 168 5.42 9.36 -16.05
C GLN A 168 4.76 8.50 -14.95
N LEU A 169 5.23 7.27 -14.75
CA LEU A 169 4.78 6.41 -13.64
C LEU A 169 5.22 6.95 -12.28
N ALA A 170 6.46 7.44 -12.19
CA ALA A 170 6.95 8.09 -10.98
C ALA A 170 6.16 9.38 -10.67
N ASP A 171 5.81 10.18 -11.68
CA ASP A 171 4.97 11.38 -11.52
C ASP A 171 3.58 11.03 -10.95
N LYS A 172 2.99 9.89 -11.35
CA LYS A 172 1.73 9.39 -10.74
C LYS A 172 1.91 9.04 -9.27
N LEU A 173 2.97 8.31 -8.91
CA LEU A 173 3.25 8.00 -7.50
C LEU A 173 3.46 9.27 -6.66
N ILE A 174 4.14 10.29 -7.20
CA ILE A 174 4.29 11.60 -6.55
C ILE A 174 2.92 12.29 -6.41
N ALA A 175 2.10 12.28 -7.45
CA ALA A 175 0.77 12.88 -7.46
C ALA A 175 -0.17 12.22 -6.44
N HIS A 176 -0.08 10.91 -6.26
CA HIS A 176 -0.95 10.15 -5.36
C HIS A 176 -0.42 10.07 -3.91
N ALA A 177 0.86 10.39 -3.67
CA ALA A 177 1.43 10.41 -2.34
C ALA A 177 0.68 11.41 -1.44
N ARG A 178 0.18 10.92 -0.31
CA ARG A 178 -0.56 11.72 0.68
C ARG A 178 0.19 11.78 1.99
N ILE A 179 0.10 12.92 2.65
CA ILE A 179 0.68 13.10 3.99
C ILE A 179 -0.06 12.24 5.02
N ALA A 180 0.70 11.73 5.98
CA ALA A 180 0.21 11.04 7.16
C ALA A 180 0.81 11.68 8.41
N SER A 181 0.43 11.20 9.59
CA SER A 181 1.04 11.66 10.86
C SER A 181 2.55 11.41 10.90
N GLN A 182 3.00 10.39 10.17
CA GLN A 182 4.39 10.08 9.92
C GLN A 182 4.52 9.55 8.49
N GLY A 183 5.46 10.09 7.71
CA GLY A 183 5.71 9.63 6.35
C GLY A 183 4.62 9.97 5.34
N LEU A 184 4.63 9.22 4.24
CA LEU A 184 3.70 9.32 3.12
C LEU A 184 2.98 7.99 2.91
N ARG A 185 1.72 8.06 2.49
CA ARG A 185 0.85 6.91 2.22
C ARG A 185 0.21 6.99 0.84
N TRP A 186 -0.11 5.82 0.30
CA TRP A 186 -0.71 5.64 -1.02
C TRP A 186 -1.94 4.74 -0.96
N GLY A 187 -2.85 4.96 -1.91
CA GLY A 187 -3.99 4.08 -2.15
C GLY A 187 -5.19 4.29 -1.24
N HIS A 188 -6.32 3.73 -1.69
CA HIS A 188 -7.59 3.66 -0.96
C HIS A 188 -8.22 2.29 -1.22
N LEU A 189 -7.91 1.31 -0.38
CA LEU A 189 -8.61 0.03 -0.46
C LEU A 189 -9.97 0.12 0.22
N LYS A 190 -10.98 -0.34 -0.50
CA LYS A 190 -12.31 -0.55 0.06
C LYS A 190 -12.16 -1.63 1.15
N ARG A 191 -12.43 -1.27 2.42
CA ARG A 191 -12.37 -2.13 3.63
C ARG A 191 -11.04 -2.26 4.38
N SER A 192 -10.18 -1.25 4.35
CA SER A 192 -9.06 -1.15 5.30
C SER A 192 -9.23 0.01 6.27
N TYR A 193 -8.68 -0.15 7.49
CA TYR A 193 -8.65 0.89 8.53
C TYR A 193 -7.87 2.14 8.08
N ASP A 194 -6.75 1.92 7.39
CA ASP A 194 -5.94 2.93 6.69
C ASP A 194 -5.28 2.28 5.45
N CYS A 195 -4.37 2.97 4.78
CA CYS A 195 -3.59 2.48 3.64
C CYS A 195 -2.72 1.30 4.07
N LEU A 196 -2.65 0.23 3.27
CA LEU A 196 -1.95 -0.98 3.69
C LEU A 196 -0.43 -0.79 3.81
N THR A 197 0.17 -1.67 4.58
CA THR A 197 1.57 -1.64 4.98
C THR A 197 2.40 -2.71 4.26
N GLY A 198 1.78 -3.84 3.92
CA GLY A 198 2.43 -5.02 3.34
C GLY A 198 3.16 -4.81 2.01
N LEU A 199 3.93 -5.82 1.60
CA LEU A 199 4.70 -5.78 0.36
C LEU A 199 3.82 -5.88 -0.89
N SER A 200 2.66 -6.53 -0.83
CA SER A 200 1.79 -6.67 -2.00
C SER A 200 1.05 -5.39 -2.37
N HIS A 201 0.16 -4.97 -1.47
CA HIS A 201 -0.80 -3.88 -1.69
C HIS A 201 -0.50 -2.63 -0.85
N GLY A 202 0.66 -2.57 -0.21
CA GLY A 202 0.97 -1.57 0.81
C GLY A 202 2.29 -0.82 0.60
N ALA A 203 2.56 0.04 1.58
CA ALA A 203 3.70 0.96 1.57
C ALA A 203 5.06 0.24 1.42
N SER A 204 5.24 -0.98 1.94
CA SER A 204 6.51 -1.70 1.81
C SER A 204 6.90 -2.02 0.38
N GLY A 205 5.91 -2.40 -0.44
CA GLY A 205 6.10 -2.74 -1.84
C GLY A 205 6.41 -1.52 -2.68
N ILE A 206 5.67 -0.43 -2.42
CA ILE A 206 5.89 0.87 -3.05
C ILE A 206 7.31 1.37 -2.72
N ALA A 207 7.71 1.31 -1.45
CA ALA A 207 9.04 1.71 -1.01
C ALA A 207 10.15 0.84 -1.62
N HIS A 208 9.96 -0.48 -1.70
CA HIS A 208 10.91 -1.39 -2.34
C HIS A 208 11.13 -1.00 -3.81
N ALA A 209 10.05 -0.84 -4.59
CA ALA A 209 10.14 -0.43 -5.97
C ALA A 209 10.83 0.94 -6.13
N LEU A 210 10.42 1.93 -5.32
CA LEU A 210 11.00 3.27 -5.36
C LEU A 210 12.48 3.27 -5.01
N LEU A 211 12.92 2.50 -4.00
CA LEU A 211 14.33 2.42 -3.64
C LEU A 211 15.15 1.82 -4.78
N GLN A 212 14.65 0.75 -5.41
CA GLN A 212 15.34 0.12 -6.55
C GLN A 212 15.52 1.13 -7.70
N VAL A 213 14.46 1.86 -8.05
CA VAL A 213 14.47 2.84 -9.15
C VAL A 213 15.33 4.06 -8.79
N ALA A 214 15.23 4.54 -7.55
CA ALA A 214 16.04 5.64 -7.03
C ALA A 214 17.53 5.31 -7.07
N THR A 215 17.90 4.09 -6.68
CA THR A 215 19.30 3.64 -6.70
C THR A 215 19.82 3.55 -8.14
N TYR A 216 19.01 3.02 -9.06
CA TYR A 216 19.39 2.90 -10.48
C TYR A 216 19.60 4.26 -11.15
N PHE A 217 18.74 5.25 -10.90
CA PHE A 217 18.86 6.60 -11.46
C PHE A 217 19.66 7.59 -10.60
N GLU A 218 20.19 7.17 -9.45
CA GLU A 218 20.78 8.07 -8.44
C GLU A 218 19.84 9.24 -8.06
N ASP A 219 18.54 8.97 -7.96
CA ASP A 219 17.51 9.98 -7.76
C ASP A 219 17.13 10.19 -6.29
N GLU A 220 17.59 11.30 -5.71
CA GLU A 220 17.33 11.63 -4.30
C GLU A 220 15.83 11.85 -3.99
N GLY A 221 15.04 12.26 -4.98
CA GLY A 221 13.62 12.54 -4.81
C GLY A 221 12.82 11.26 -4.66
N LEU A 222 13.11 10.26 -5.50
CA LEU A 222 12.52 8.93 -5.37
C LEU A 222 13.04 8.19 -4.13
N HIS A 223 14.31 8.38 -3.77
CA HIS A 223 14.85 7.86 -2.51
C HIS A 223 14.07 8.42 -1.31
N TYR A 224 13.82 9.74 -1.30
CA TYR A 224 13.00 10.38 -0.26
C TYR A 224 11.61 9.76 -0.16
N LEU A 225 10.92 9.52 -1.28
CA LEU A 225 9.60 8.85 -1.26
C LEU A 225 9.65 7.46 -0.63
N ALA A 226 10.67 6.65 -0.96
CA ALA A 226 10.85 5.33 -0.37
C ALA A 226 11.01 5.41 1.16
N MET A 227 11.83 6.34 1.65
CA MET A 227 11.99 6.57 3.10
C MET A 227 10.68 6.97 3.77
N GLN A 228 9.92 7.87 3.13
CA GLN A 228 8.64 8.32 3.69
C GLN A 228 7.57 7.22 3.68
N ALA A 229 7.57 6.34 2.69
CA ALA A 229 6.68 5.18 2.65
C ALA A 229 6.93 4.23 3.83
N TRP A 230 8.20 3.94 4.12
CA TRP A 230 8.55 3.14 5.31
C TRP A 230 8.29 3.86 6.62
N ALA A 231 8.48 5.19 6.69
CA ALA A 231 8.14 5.96 7.87
C ALA A 231 6.63 5.85 8.21
N TYR A 232 5.76 5.85 7.19
CA TYR A 232 4.33 5.58 7.37
C TYR A 232 4.08 4.14 7.82
N GLU A 233 4.67 3.17 7.12
CA GLU A 233 4.50 1.74 7.42
C GLU A 233 4.87 1.40 8.88
N MET A 234 5.95 2.00 9.40
CA MET A 234 6.43 1.78 10.76
C MET A 234 5.46 2.19 11.87
N LYS A 235 4.49 3.07 11.58
CA LYS A 235 3.39 3.39 12.51
C LYS A 235 2.57 2.16 12.91
N TYR A 236 2.54 1.16 12.04
CA TYR A 236 1.72 -0.04 12.17
C TYR A 236 2.53 -1.29 12.54
N TYR A 237 3.79 -1.11 12.94
CA TYR A 237 4.54 -2.18 13.58
C TYR A 237 4.01 -2.39 15.01
N ASP A 238 3.74 -3.64 15.35
CA ASP A 238 3.31 -4.06 16.67
C ASP A 238 4.45 -4.82 17.36
N PRO A 239 5.12 -4.22 18.37
CA PRO A 239 6.23 -4.86 19.06
C PRO A 239 5.83 -6.15 19.78
N GLY A 240 4.59 -6.26 20.26
CA GLY A 240 4.09 -7.46 20.95
C GLY A 240 3.91 -8.63 19.99
N LEU A 241 3.43 -8.36 18.78
CA LEU A 241 3.30 -9.38 17.73
C LEU A 241 4.61 -9.63 16.97
N GLN A 242 5.57 -8.70 17.09
CA GLN A 242 6.75 -8.58 16.24
C GLN A 242 6.39 -8.58 14.75
N ASN A 243 5.25 -7.99 14.40
CA ASN A 243 4.69 -8.01 13.07
C ASN A 243 4.08 -6.65 12.74
N TRP A 244 3.93 -6.38 11.45
CA TRP A 244 3.13 -5.25 10.99
C TRP A 244 1.69 -5.69 10.85
N LEU A 245 0.80 -4.81 11.26
CA LEU A 245 -0.63 -5.04 11.24
C LEU A 245 -1.15 -5.12 9.79
N ASP A 246 -1.98 -6.12 9.51
CA ASP A 246 -2.80 -6.15 8.31
C ASP A 246 -4.07 -5.33 8.56
N LEU A 247 -4.14 -4.14 7.99
CA LEU A 247 -5.20 -3.17 8.27
C LEU A 247 -6.55 -3.51 7.63
N ARG A 248 -6.69 -4.68 7.01
CA ARG A 248 -7.98 -5.19 6.52
C ARG A 248 -8.78 -5.78 7.68
N LEU A 249 -10.08 -5.52 7.66
CA LEU A 249 -10.97 -6.07 8.68
C LEU A 249 -11.21 -7.57 8.48
N THR A 250 -11.17 -8.31 9.58
CA THR A 250 -11.60 -9.71 9.69
C THR A 250 -13.09 -9.83 10.10
N SER A 251 -13.64 -8.79 10.73
CA SER A 251 -15.06 -8.68 11.08
C SER A 251 -15.78 -7.65 10.21
N THR A 252 -17.05 -7.89 9.89
CA THR A 252 -17.90 -6.91 9.21
C THR A 252 -18.72 -6.04 10.16
N SER A 253 -18.77 -6.40 11.45
CA SER A 253 -19.48 -5.66 12.49
C SER A 253 -18.48 -4.91 13.36
N LEU A 254 -18.52 -3.57 13.27
CA LEU A 254 -17.74 -2.66 14.12
C LEU A 254 -18.66 -2.06 15.18
N GLU A 255 -18.12 -1.81 16.38
CA GLU A 255 -18.85 -1.11 17.44
C GLU A 255 -19.01 0.38 17.10
N GLU A 256 -20.13 0.99 17.49
CA GLU A 256 -20.40 2.41 17.20
C GLU A 256 -19.35 3.35 17.80
N GLU A 257 -18.83 3.02 18.99
CA GLU A 257 -17.77 3.79 19.66
C GLU A 257 -16.47 3.77 18.85
N ASP A 258 -16.09 2.61 18.30
CA ASP A 258 -14.90 2.47 17.48
C ASP A 258 -15.06 3.24 16.15
N ILE A 259 -16.25 3.22 15.55
CA ILE A 259 -16.53 4.00 14.34
C ILE A 259 -16.38 5.51 14.61
N MET A 260 -16.89 5.99 15.74
CA MET A 260 -16.81 7.41 16.09
C MET A 260 -15.40 7.83 16.54
N GLY A 261 -14.68 7.00 17.31
CA GLY A 261 -13.32 7.30 17.76
C GLY A 261 -12.24 7.08 16.71
N TRP A 262 -12.43 6.07 15.85
CA TRP A 262 -11.51 5.62 14.80
C TRP A 262 -10.05 5.42 15.25
N GLN A 263 -9.84 4.88 16.45
CA GLN A 263 -8.50 4.70 17.01
C GLN A 263 -7.93 3.30 16.72
N LEU A 264 -6.67 3.24 16.30
CA LEU A 264 -6.02 1.97 15.95
C LEU A 264 -6.02 0.96 17.11
N THR A 265 -5.92 1.45 18.35
CA THR A 265 -5.96 0.61 19.56
C THR A 265 -7.24 -0.20 19.66
N ASP A 266 -8.36 0.41 19.31
CA ASP A 266 -9.69 -0.20 19.40
C ASP A 266 -9.89 -1.16 18.22
N PHE A 267 -9.42 -0.74 17.03
CA PHE A 267 -9.49 -1.56 15.83
C PHE A 267 -8.58 -2.79 15.84
N ARG A 268 -7.60 -2.86 16.75
CA ARG A 268 -6.66 -3.97 16.86
C ARG A 268 -7.35 -5.32 17.00
N ARG A 269 -8.56 -5.37 17.57
CA ARG A 269 -9.35 -6.61 17.72
C ARG A 269 -10.02 -7.10 16.44
N TYR A 270 -10.09 -6.27 15.39
CA TYR A 270 -10.74 -6.61 14.12
C TYR A 270 -9.77 -6.83 12.97
N ILE A 271 -8.48 -6.79 13.22
CA ILE A 271 -7.44 -6.93 12.19
C ILE A 271 -6.71 -8.26 12.36
N SER A 272 -6.15 -8.74 11.25
CA SER A 272 -5.44 -10.02 11.23
C SER A 272 -4.02 -9.88 11.75
N ASP A 273 -3.52 -10.90 12.47
CA ASP A 273 -2.13 -10.99 12.90
C ASP A 273 -1.23 -11.78 11.92
N VAL A 274 -1.78 -12.13 10.76
CA VAL A 274 -1.16 -13.01 9.77
C VAL A 274 0.20 -12.47 9.31
N ASN A 275 1.17 -13.38 9.23
CA ASN A 275 2.49 -13.12 8.67
C ASN A 275 2.64 -13.87 7.35
N ALA A 276 2.77 -13.11 6.27
CA ALA A 276 2.91 -13.61 4.92
C ALA A 276 3.86 -12.70 4.11
N TRP A 277 4.18 -13.13 2.89
CA TRP A 277 4.87 -12.25 1.95
C TRP A 277 3.99 -11.06 1.55
N ALA A 278 2.70 -11.29 1.28
CA ALA A 278 1.80 -10.22 0.89
C ALA A 278 1.63 -9.14 1.99
N HIS A 279 1.46 -9.58 3.24
CA HIS A 279 1.22 -8.72 4.39
C HIS A 279 1.89 -9.31 5.64
N GLY A 280 2.56 -8.44 6.41
CA GLY A 280 3.29 -8.82 7.61
C GLY A 280 4.79 -9.00 7.41
N ALA A 281 5.41 -9.64 8.39
CA ALA A 281 6.84 -9.64 8.63
C ALA A 281 7.66 -10.22 7.48
N ALA A 282 7.22 -11.29 6.79
CA ALA A 282 8.03 -11.91 5.76
C ALA A 282 8.28 -10.99 4.55
N GLY A 283 7.22 -10.36 4.01
CA GLY A 283 7.37 -9.41 2.91
C GLY A 283 8.06 -8.11 3.31
N ILE A 284 7.71 -7.57 4.46
CA ILE A 284 8.31 -6.32 4.97
C ILE A 284 9.77 -6.54 5.34
N GLY A 285 10.10 -7.68 5.94
CA GLY A 285 11.48 -8.09 6.23
C GLY A 285 12.32 -8.19 4.98
N LEU A 286 11.76 -8.70 3.87
CA LEU A 286 12.43 -8.74 2.57
C LEU A 286 12.74 -7.32 2.07
N SER A 287 11.78 -6.41 2.16
CA SER A 287 11.96 -4.98 1.85
C SER A 287 13.06 -4.33 2.71
N ARG A 288 13.03 -4.57 4.03
CA ARG A 288 14.04 -4.05 5.00
C ARG A 288 15.44 -4.61 4.75
N MET A 289 15.55 -5.89 4.42
CA MET A 289 16.84 -6.52 4.13
C MET A 289 17.51 -5.86 2.92
N TYR A 290 16.76 -5.60 1.84
CA TYR A 290 17.32 -4.92 0.67
C TYR A 290 17.56 -3.43 0.92
N ALA A 291 16.72 -2.78 1.72
CA ALA A 291 16.95 -1.41 2.17
C ALA A 291 18.30 -1.31 2.89
N TRP A 292 18.52 -2.18 3.88
CA TRP A 292 19.78 -2.26 4.61
C TRP A 292 20.97 -2.58 3.71
N LYS A 293 20.84 -3.57 2.82
CA LYS A 293 21.91 -3.94 1.87
C LYS A 293 22.31 -2.76 0.97
N THR A 294 21.36 -1.88 0.65
CA THR A 294 21.58 -0.73 -0.24
C THR A 294 22.13 0.48 0.49
N SER A 295 21.55 0.84 1.66
CA SER A 295 21.91 2.08 2.37
C SER A 295 22.92 1.89 3.51
N GLY A 296 23.05 0.68 4.05
CA GLY A 296 23.85 0.39 5.23
C GLY A 296 23.24 0.89 6.55
N GLU A 297 22.03 1.44 6.53
CA GLU A 297 21.44 2.07 7.72
C GLU A 297 20.96 1.04 8.75
N VAL A 298 21.41 1.23 10.00
CA VAL A 298 21.21 0.26 11.10
C VAL A 298 19.74 0.00 11.40
N HIS A 299 18.88 1.02 11.29
CA HIS A 299 17.47 0.86 11.61
C HIS A 299 16.73 -0.11 10.67
N PHE A 300 17.17 -0.23 9.41
CA PHE A 300 16.66 -1.25 8.49
C PHE A 300 17.11 -2.65 8.88
N ALA A 301 18.38 -2.81 9.30
CA ALA A 301 18.86 -4.09 9.84
C ALA A 301 18.05 -4.51 11.07
N THR A 302 17.83 -3.58 12.02
CA THR A 302 17.03 -3.85 13.22
C THR A 302 15.61 -4.30 12.89
N ALA A 303 14.93 -3.60 11.96
CA ALA A 303 13.58 -4.00 11.53
C ALA A 303 13.57 -5.35 10.78
N CYS A 304 14.62 -5.66 10.02
CA CYS A 304 14.82 -6.98 9.41
C CYS A 304 14.96 -8.08 10.48
N GLU A 305 15.68 -7.83 11.58
CA GLU A 305 15.79 -8.78 12.70
C GLU A 305 14.45 -9.05 13.38
N TRP A 306 13.62 -8.02 13.54
CA TRP A 306 12.26 -8.17 14.08
C TRP A 306 11.41 -9.09 13.20
N ALA A 307 11.47 -8.86 11.88
CA ALA A 307 10.79 -9.70 10.91
C ALA A 307 11.29 -11.16 10.95
N LEU A 308 12.61 -11.36 11.03
CA LEU A 308 13.21 -12.69 11.17
C LEU A 308 12.74 -13.40 12.42
N THR A 309 12.71 -12.71 13.56
CA THR A 309 12.25 -13.27 14.84
C THR A 309 10.83 -13.80 14.71
N ARG A 310 9.93 -13.01 14.10
CA ARG A 310 8.55 -13.43 13.82
C ARG A 310 8.48 -14.63 12.87
N CYS A 311 9.22 -14.60 11.77
CA CYS A 311 9.24 -15.69 10.79
C CYS A 311 9.79 -17.01 11.36
N ILE A 312 10.83 -16.95 12.18
CA ILE A 312 11.41 -18.13 12.87
C ILE A 312 10.39 -18.71 13.85
N ARG A 313 9.70 -17.86 14.63
CA ARG A 313 8.65 -18.30 15.57
C ARG A 313 7.52 -19.02 14.84
N ASP A 314 7.02 -18.43 13.74
CA ASP A 314 5.93 -19.03 12.96
C ASP A 314 6.38 -20.32 12.26
N ALA A 315 7.63 -20.39 11.81
CA ALA A 315 8.24 -21.59 11.24
C ALA A 315 8.43 -22.73 12.26
N GLY A 316 8.56 -22.41 13.55
CA GLY A 316 8.69 -23.40 14.62
C GLY A 316 7.36 -24.02 15.06
N THR A 317 6.21 -23.39 14.75
CA THR A 317 4.88 -23.85 15.19
C THR A 317 3.99 -24.30 14.05
N LEU A 318 4.12 -23.70 12.86
CA LEU A 318 3.38 -24.06 11.64
C LEU A 318 1.86 -24.25 11.85
N THR A 319 1.23 -23.33 12.56
CA THR A 319 -0.18 -23.42 12.95
C THR A 319 -1.17 -23.20 11.80
N ARG A 320 -0.71 -22.75 10.62
CA ARG A 320 -1.56 -22.47 9.45
C ARG A 320 -1.45 -23.57 8.39
N GLY A 321 -2.56 -23.87 7.74
CA GLY A 321 -2.63 -24.85 6.66
C GLY A 321 -2.38 -24.27 5.27
N ASP A 322 -1.39 -23.38 5.12
CA ASP A 322 -1.05 -22.71 3.86
C ASP A 322 0.46 -22.62 3.66
N PHE A 323 0.97 -23.22 2.57
CA PHE A 323 2.38 -23.28 2.19
C PHE A 323 2.68 -22.56 0.86
N THR A 324 1.73 -21.78 0.35
CA THR A 324 1.88 -21.01 -0.90
C THR A 324 2.84 -19.83 -0.74
N LEU A 325 3.24 -19.20 -1.85
CA LEU A 325 4.17 -18.06 -1.81
C LEU A 325 3.50 -16.78 -1.29
N CYS A 326 2.25 -16.51 -1.65
CA CYS A 326 1.60 -15.22 -1.36
C CYS A 326 1.23 -15.07 0.12
N SER A 327 0.48 -16.04 0.64
CA SER A 327 -0.14 -16.00 1.98
C SER A 327 0.44 -17.02 2.97
N GLY A 328 1.12 -18.05 2.46
CA GLY A 328 1.56 -19.19 3.23
C GLY A 328 3.01 -19.16 3.69
N TYR A 329 3.44 -20.30 4.25
CA TYR A 329 4.80 -20.51 4.73
C TYR A 329 5.85 -20.58 3.61
N GLY A 330 5.45 -20.81 2.35
CA GLY A 330 6.38 -20.73 1.21
C GLY A 330 7.00 -19.34 1.09
N GLY A 331 6.20 -18.28 1.27
CA GLY A 331 6.72 -16.91 1.29
C GLY A 331 7.61 -16.60 2.48
N VAL A 332 7.29 -17.16 3.66
CA VAL A 332 8.13 -17.08 4.86
C VAL A 332 9.48 -17.77 4.62
N GLY A 333 9.46 -18.99 4.08
CA GLY A 333 10.65 -19.75 3.75
C GLY A 333 11.52 -19.05 2.73
N MET A 334 10.94 -18.43 1.70
CA MET A 334 11.68 -17.64 0.72
C MET A 334 12.38 -16.43 1.32
N PHE A 335 11.73 -15.71 2.26
CA PHE A 335 12.40 -14.63 2.99
C PHE A 335 13.59 -15.17 3.82
N LEU A 336 13.40 -16.27 4.55
CA LEU A 336 14.47 -16.90 5.34
C LEU A 336 15.64 -17.35 4.47
N LEU A 337 15.38 -17.90 3.27
CA LEU A 337 16.43 -18.27 2.30
C LEU A 337 17.25 -17.07 1.84
N GLN A 338 16.58 -15.96 1.51
CA GLN A 338 17.27 -14.73 1.09
C GLN A 338 18.10 -14.15 2.25
N ALA A 339 17.52 -14.09 3.45
CA ALA A 339 18.20 -13.60 4.64
C ALA A 339 19.39 -14.47 5.05
N ALA A 340 19.31 -15.80 4.88
CA ALA A 340 20.42 -16.71 5.14
C ALA A 340 21.68 -16.30 4.40
N ALA A 341 21.55 -15.93 3.12
CA ALA A 341 22.66 -15.54 2.29
C ALA A 341 23.10 -14.09 2.55
N VAL A 342 22.16 -13.14 2.59
CA VAL A 342 22.49 -11.72 2.76
C VAL A 342 23.10 -11.41 4.13
N LEU A 343 22.64 -12.09 5.19
CA LEU A 343 23.14 -11.91 6.56
C LEU A 343 24.23 -12.92 6.94
N ASN A 344 24.61 -13.83 6.03
CA ASN A 344 25.55 -14.92 6.28
C ASN A 344 25.17 -15.79 7.50
N ARG A 345 23.89 -16.22 7.54
CA ARG A 345 23.31 -17.03 8.63
C ARG A 345 22.75 -18.36 8.08
N PRO A 346 23.59 -19.40 7.94
CA PRO A 346 23.17 -20.67 7.33
C PRO A 346 22.02 -21.36 8.07
N VAL A 347 21.85 -21.12 9.37
CA VAL A 347 20.71 -21.66 10.14
C VAL A 347 19.35 -21.27 9.57
N LEU A 348 19.22 -20.08 8.96
CA LEU A 348 17.96 -19.63 8.35
C LEU A 348 17.61 -20.46 7.10
N ARG A 349 18.62 -20.91 6.35
CA ARG A 349 18.41 -21.84 5.23
C ARG A 349 17.90 -23.19 5.73
N GLN A 350 18.44 -23.68 6.85
CA GLN A 350 17.94 -24.89 7.48
C GLN A 350 16.48 -24.74 7.92
N THR A 351 16.10 -23.60 8.52
CA THR A 351 14.70 -23.34 8.86
C THR A 351 13.79 -23.36 7.63
N ALA A 352 14.20 -22.72 6.52
CA ALA A 352 13.43 -22.78 5.28
C ALA A 352 13.31 -24.21 4.72
N LYS A 353 14.37 -25.01 4.82
CA LYS A 353 14.33 -26.42 4.45
C LYS A 353 13.33 -27.23 5.29
N GLN A 354 13.26 -26.96 6.60
CA GLN A 354 12.27 -27.60 7.47
C GLN A 354 10.83 -27.19 7.11
N ILE A 355 10.59 -25.95 6.68
CA ILE A 355 9.29 -25.54 6.13
C ILE A 355 8.94 -26.36 4.88
N ALA A 356 9.88 -26.57 3.97
CA ALA A 356 9.64 -27.38 2.76
C ALA A 356 9.27 -28.83 3.11
N LEU A 357 9.99 -29.47 4.03
CA LEU A 357 9.65 -30.82 4.51
C LEU A 357 8.28 -30.86 5.19
N ALA A 358 7.92 -29.81 5.94
CA ALA A 358 6.60 -29.71 6.56
C ALA A 358 5.49 -29.54 5.51
N ALA A 359 5.73 -28.80 4.43
CA ALA A 359 4.79 -28.68 3.32
C ALA A 359 4.52 -30.05 2.68
N ILE A 360 5.56 -30.86 2.47
CA ILE A 360 5.45 -32.21 1.91
C ILE A 360 4.58 -33.09 2.82
N ARG A 361 4.89 -33.16 4.12
CA ARG A 361 4.09 -33.91 5.09
C ARG A 361 2.64 -33.43 5.17
N TYR A 362 2.44 -32.11 5.10
CA TYR A 362 1.10 -31.53 5.10
C TYR A 362 0.32 -31.99 3.87
N TYR A 363 0.93 -31.98 2.69
CA TYR A 363 0.31 -32.47 1.46
C TYR A 363 -0.01 -33.97 1.52
N GLU A 364 0.87 -34.80 2.08
CA GLU A 364 0.62 -36.24 2.26
C GLU A 364 -0.64 -36.52 3.11
N VAL A 365 -0.90 -35.68 4.12
CA VAL A 365 -2.05 -35.83 5.02
C VAL A 365 -3.33 -35.21 4.44
N HIS A 366 -3.22 -34.04 3.82
CA HIS A 366 -4.38 -33.21 3.46
C HIS A 366 -4.70 -33.19 1.95
N GLY A 367 -3.79 -33.65 1.11
CA GLY A 367 -3.92 -33.60 -0.36
C GLY A 367 -3.89 -32.19 -0.95
N THR A 368 -3.50 -31.18 -0.18
CA THR A 368 -3.40 -29.78 -0.61
C THR A 368 -2.27 -29.07 0.13
N TYR A 369 -1.73 -28.00 -0.46
CA TYR A 369 -0.82 -27.07 0.21
C TYR A 369 -1.53 -25.84 0.79
N ASN A 370 -2.83 -25.68 0.53
CA ASN A 370 -3.64 -24.59 1.06
C ASN A 370 -5.05 -25.12 1.40
N SER A 371 -5.38 -25.13 2.69
CA SER A 371 -6.68 -25.60 3.20
C SER A 371 -7.74 -24.51 3.32
N TYR A 372 -7.37 -23.24 3.10
CA TYR A 372 -8.29 -22.11 3.21
C TYR A 372 -9.02 -21.81 1.89
N ILE A 373 -8.51 -22.32 0.76
CA ILE A 373 -9.05 -22.08 -0.57
C ILE A 373 -9.63 -23.38 -1.11
N LYS A 374 -10.88 -23.32 -1.56
CA LYS A 374 -11.55 -24.44 -2.23
C LYS A 374 -10.83 -24.77 -3.53
N ASP A 375 -10.66 -26.06 -3.81
CA ASP A 375 -10.04 -26.59 -5.05
C ASP A 375 -8.56 -26.20 -5.23
N ALA A 376 -7.90 -25.70 -4.18
CA ALA A 376 -6.50 -25.30 -4.20
C ALA A 376 -5.52 -26.43 -4.55
N GLN A 377 -5.92 -27.69 -4.38
CA GLN A 377 -5.13 -28.86 -4.81
C GLN A 377 -4.89 -28.91 -6.33
N TYR A 378 -5.69 -28.17 -7.11
CA TYR A 378 -5.56 -28.07 -8.56
C TYR A 378 -5.09 -26.69 -9.04
N ASP A 379 -4.81 -25.76 -8.13
CA ASP A 379 -4.39 -24.41 -8.50
C ASP A 379 -2.95 -24.42 -9.07
N PRO A 380 -2.75 -24.14 -10.37
CA PRO A 380 -1.42 -24.18 -10.97
C PRO A 380 -0.61 -22.90 -10.70
N GLY A 381 -1.19 -21.89 -10.04
CA GLY A 381 -0.62 -20.55 -9.92
C GLY A 381 0.73 -20.49 -9.22
N LEU A 382 1.53 -19.47 -9.56
CA LEU A 382 2.84 -19.23 -8.95
C LEU A 382 2.71 -18.64 -7.56
N PHE A 383 1.75 -17.75 -7.32
CA PHE A 383 1.63 -17.09 -6.02
C PHE A 383 0.60 -17.75 -5.10
N SER A 384 -0.46 -18.36 -5.63
CA SER A 384 -1.49 -19.06 -4.84
C SER A 384 -1.43 -20.58 -4.89
N GLY A 385 -0.61 -21.19 -5.75
CA GLY A 385 -0.76 -22.61 -6.11
C GLY A 385 0.53 -23.44 -6.16
N LEU A 386 0.44 -24.55 -6.89
CA LEU A 386 1.44 -25.61 -7.00
C LEU A 386 2.78 -25.12 -7.58
N ALA A 387 2.76 -24.24 -8.59
CA ALA A 387 3.98 -23.71 -9.17
C ALA A 387 4.77 -22.88 -8.15
N GLY A 388 4.08 -22.21 -7.23
CA GLY A 388 4.71 -21.48 -6.12
C GLY A 388 5.42 -22.37 -5.12
N VAL A 389 4.76 -23.46 -4.74
CA VAL A 389 5.35 -24.47 -3.85
C VAL A 389 6.58 -25.11 -4.51
N GLY A 390 6.46 -25.45 -5.80
CA GLY A 390 7.58 -25.94 -6.60
C GLY A 390 8.73 -24.92 -6.65
N TYR A 391 8.43 -23.64 -6.91
CA TYR A 391 9.42 -22.55 -6.95
C TYR A 391 10.16 -22.41 -5.61
N PHE A 392 9.46 -22.58 -4.50
CA PHE A 392 10.07 -22.60 -3.17
C PHE A 392 10.98 -23.82 -2.99
N PHE A 393 10.51 -25.04 -3.32
CA PHE A 393 11.31 -26.27 -3.17
C PHE A 393 12.60 -26.22 -3.97
N VAL A 394 12.54 -25.85 -5.25
CA VAL A 394 13.75 -25.72 -6.07
C VAL A 394 14.68 -24.63 -5.54
N SER A 395 14.14 -23.56 -4.93
CA SER A 395 14.96 -22.51 -4.33
C SER A 395 15.65 -22.94 -3.03
N VAL A 396 15.10 -23.91 -2.30
CA VAL A 396 15.78 -24.57 -1.16
C VAL A 396 16.95 -25.43 -1.65
N LEU A 397 16.82 -26.08 -2.80
CA LEU A 397 17.86 -26.97 -3.36
C LEU A 397 18.98 -26.18 -4.07
N LEU A 398 18.64 -25.05 -4.70
CA LEU A 398 19.60 -24.25 -5.45
C LEU A 398 20.39 -23.26 -4.58
N PRO A 399 21.59 -22.85 -5.03
CA PRO A 399 22.32 -21.75 -4.43
C PRO A 399 21.50 -20.44 -4.39
N TYR A 400 21.96 -19.51 -3.55
CA TYR A 400 21.39 -18.18 -3.44
C TYR A 400 21.31 -17.48 -4.79
N ARG A 401 20.16 -16.85 -5.06
CA ARG A 401 19.96 -15.90 -6.16
C ARG A 401 19.38 -14.63 -5.57
N ALA A 402 20.02 -13.49 -5.82
CA ALA A 402 19.61 -12.20 -5.26
C ALA A 402 18.27 -11.71 -5.83
N HIS A 403 18.03 -11.95 -7.11
CA HIS A 403 16.81 -11.56 -7.82
C HIS A 403 15.83 -12.73 -7.77
N THR A 404 14.68 -12.53 -7.12
CA THR A 404 13.59 -13.51 -7.10
C THR A 404 12.30 -12.85 -7.53
N VAL A 405 11.34 -13.67 -7.96
CA VAL A 405 10.01 -13.19 -8.35
C VAL A 405 9.26 -12.50 -7.20
N MET A 406 9.64 -12.75 -5.95
CA MET A 406 9.00 -12.19 -4.76
C MET A 406 9.48 -10.77 -4.41
N ALA A 407 10.69 -10.42 -4.82
CA ALA A 407 11.24 -9.07 -4.71
C ALA A 407 12.28 -8.89 -5.83
N PRO A 408 11.84 -8.56 -7.05
CA PRO A 408 12.76 -8.29 -8.14
C PRO A 408 13.66 -7.10 -7.79
N LEU A 409 14.92 -7.17 -8.22
CA LEU A 409 15.90 -6.10 -8.07
C LEU A 409 16.39 -5.66 -9.45
N ILE A 410 16.75 -4.40 -9.59
CA ILE A 410 17.30 -3.86 -10.83
C ILE A 410 18.81 -4.12 -10.87
N ASN A 411 19.34 -4.54 -12.03
CA ASN A 411 20.78 -4.66 -12.21
C ASN A 411 21.42 -3.27 -12.30
N MET A 412 22.46 -3.03 -11.49
CA MET A 412 23.07 -1.71 -11.23
C MET A 412 24.38 -1.47 -11.98
N ASP A 413 24.66 -2.23 -13.04
CA ASP A 413 25.97 -2.22 -13.71
C ASP A 413 26.36 -0.89 -14.38
N VAL A 414 25.48 0.11 -14.42
CA VAL A 414 25.76 1.42 -15.03
C VAL A 414 25.08 2.54 -14.23
N LYS A 415 25.81 3.66 -14.04
CA LYS A 415 25.27 4.88 -13.44
C LYS A 415 24.40 5.63 -14.44
N HIS A 416 23.21 6.05 -14.01
CA HIS A 416 22.29 6.82 -14.83
C HIS A 416 22.06 8.21 -14.24
N SER A 417 21.70 9.16 -15.11
CA SER A 417 21.31 10.49 -14.66
C SER A 417 19.97 10.44 -13.92
N PRO A 418 19.79 11.25 -12.86
CA PRO A 418 18.53 11.39 -12.15
C PRO A 418 17.35 11.62 -13.10
N LEU A 419 16.18 11.13 -12.69
CA LEU A 419 14.93 11.43 -13.39
C LEU A 419 14.52 12.87 -13.11
N TYR A 420 14.74 13.35 -11.90
CA TYR A 420 14.34 14.66 -11.40
C TYR A 420 15.56 15.53 -11.09
N GLU A 421 15.40 16.84 -11.27
CA GLU A 421 16.34 17.80 -10.69
C GLU A 421 16.32 17.74 -9.16
N LYS A 422 17.45 18.10 -8.54
CA LYS A 422 17.61 18.14 -7.10
C LYS A 422 16.47 18.91 -6.41
N GLY A 423 15.83 18.27 -5.44
CA GLY A 423 14.69 18.80 -4.68
C GLY A 423 13.37 18.95 -5.45
N ALA A 424 13.27 18.60 -6.74
CA ALA A 424 12.03 18.80 -7.51
C ALA A 424 10.84 17.99 -6.95
N VAL A 425 11.09 16.74 -6.53
CA VAL A 425 10.06 15.90 -5.91
C VAL A 425 9.54 16.51 -4.60
N LYS A 426 10.45 16.97 -3.73
CA LYS A 426 10.06 17.66 -2.49
C LYS A 426 9.30 18.94 -2.76
N ARG A 427 9.74 19.77 -3.72
CA ARG A 427 9.01 20.98 -4.13
C ARG A 427 7.58 20.65 -4.56
N ALA A 428 7.39 19.63 -5.38
CA ALA A 428 6.07 19.20 -5.83
C ALA A 428 5.17 18.72 -4.66
N LEU A 429 5.73 17.99 -3.70
CA LEU A 429 4.99 17.50 -2.53
C LEU A 429 4.67 18.61 -1.54
N PHE A 430 5.66 19.42 -1.15
CA PHE A 430 5.48 20.45 -0.14
C PHE A 430 4.56 21.57 -0.63
N SER A 431 4.71 21.98 -1.89
CA SER A 431 3.85 23.02 -2.47
C SER A 431 2.40 22.57 -2.61
N ARG A 432 2.11 21.26 -2.63
CA ARG A 432 0.71 20.78 -2.61
C ARG A 432 -0.03 21.18 -1.34
N TYR A 433 0.68 21.30 -0.23
CA TYR A 433 0.09 21.59 1.09
C TYR A 433 0.40 23.01 1.58
N TYR A 434 1.53 23.59 1.16
CA TYR A 434 2.07 24.83 1.71
C TYR A 434 2.54 25.80 0.62
N GLU A 435 1.87 25.84 -0.54
CA GLU A 435 2.26 26.67 -1.69
C GLU A 435 2.52 28.13 -1.30
N ARG A 436 1.55 28.75 -0.61
CA ARG A 436 1.56 30.18 -0.32
C ARG A 436 2.51 30.51 0.82
N SER A 437 2.64 29.60 1.78
CA SER A 437 3.64 29.71 2.86
C SER A 437 5.05 29.61 2.31
N LEU A 438 5.31 28.68 1.39
CA LEU A 438 6.61 28.51 0.74
C LEU A 438 6.99 29.67 -0.19
N GLN A 439 6.03 30.30 -0.86
CA GLN A 439 6.27 31.53 -1.62
C GLN A 439 6.73 32.68 -0.71
N ARG A 440 6.20 32.75 0.52
CA ARG A 440 6.53 33.79 1.51
C ARG A 440 7.82 33.49 2.28
N TYR A 441 8.12 32.22 2.51
CA TYR A 441 9.32 31.78 3.20
C TYR A 441 10.02 30.62 2.46
N PRO A 442 10.68 30.89 1.32
CA PRO A 442 11.28 29.86 0.48
C PRO A 442 12.38 29.03 1.17
N GLY A 443 13.02 29.58 2.21
CA GLY A 443 14.06 28.91 2.99
C GLY A 443 13.61 27.59 3.63
N ALA A 444 12.31 27.45 3.95
CA ALA A 444 11.77 26.22 4.53
C ALA A 444 11.79 25.02 3.56
N MET A 445 12.01 25.23 2.25
CA MET A 445 12.18 24.15 1.28
C MET A 445 13.38 23.24 1.56
N ALA A 446 14.33 23.69 2.39
CA ALA A 446 15.46 22.88 2.86
C ALA A 446 15.07 21.76 3.83
N ALA A 447 13.82 21.72 4.29
CA ALA A 447 13.33 20.71 5.22
C ALA A 447 13.57 19.26 4.73
N ARG A 448 13.90 18.37 5.66
CA ARG A 448 14.09 16.94 5.41
C ARG A 448 12.77 16.27 5.09
N ASP A 449 11.70 16.63 5.77
CA ASP A 449 10.33 16.13 5.56
C ASP A 449 9.27 17.22 5.84
N ILE A 450 7.99 16.85 5.73
CA ILE A 450 6.90 17.80 5.91
C ILE A 450 6.71 18.26 7.36
N ASN A 451 7.13 17.46 8.35
CA ASN A 451 7.01 17.85 9.76
C ASN A 451 8.07 18.92 10.08
N GLU A 452 9.29 18.75 9.58
CA GLU A 452 10.31 19.79 9.68
C GLU A 452 9.96 21.04 8.87
N LEU A 453 9.32 20.89 7.70
CA LEU A 453 8.78 22.02 6.95
C LEU A 453 7.82 22.84 7.81
N GLU A 454 6.86 22.20 8.47
CA GLU A 454 5.90 22.87 9.35
C GLU A 454 6.57 23.56 10.54
N MET A 455 7.62 22.97 11.12
CA MET A 455 8.38 23.64 12.18
C MET A 455 9.06 24.91 11.66
N LEU A 456 9.75 24.82 10.51
CA LEU A 456 10.45 25.96 9.92
C LEU A 456 9.50 27.09 9.51
N LEU A 457 8.33 26.75 8.96
CA LEU A 457 7.30 27.73 8.62
C LEU A 457 6.71 28.37 9.89
N GLY A 458 6.44 27.57 10.93
CA GLY A 458 5.92 28.05 12.20
C GLY A 458 6.86 29.00 12.95
N GLU A 459 8.16 28.72 12.94
CA GLU A 459 9.18 29.56 13.61
C GLU A 459 9.60 30.76 12.76
N GLY A 460 9.70 30.58 11.44
CA GLY A 460 10.31 31.55 10.53
C GLY A 460 9.35 32.57 9.91
N MET A 461 8.04 32.28 9.86
CA MET A 461 7.08 33.20 9.22
C MET A 461 6.56 34.27 10.19
N GLU A 462 6.72 35.53 9.80
CA GLU A 462 6.07 36.65 10.49
C GLU A 462 4.54 36.59 10.33
N ASP A 463 4.06 36.14 9.16
CA ASP A 463 2.65 36.04 8.82
C ASP A 463 2.08 34.64 9.06
N GLN A 464 1.67 34.39 10.30
CA GLN A 464 1.11 33.11 10.75
C GLN A 464 -0.32 32.82 10.22
N ASP A 465 -1.00 33.80 9.62
CA ASP A 465 -2.39 33.66 9.19
C ASP A 465 -2.53 32.80 7.93
N CYS A 466 -1.62 32.98 6.97
CA CYS A 466 -1.54 32.13 5.76
C CYS A 466 -1.15 30.69 6.13
N PHE A 467 -0.11 30.55 6.95
CA PHE A 467 0.38 29.24 7.40
C PHE A 467 -0.68 28.51 8.22
N GLY A 468 -1.38 29.20 9.11
CA GLY A 468 -2.47 28.62 9.90
C GLY A 468 -3.58 28.01 9.05
N TYR A 469 -3.95 28.66 7.95
CA TYR A 469 -4.93 28.14 6.99
C TYR A 469 -4.43 26.88 6.26
N GLU A 470 -3.23 26.94 5.69
CA GLU A 470 -2.65 25.80 4.96
C GLU A 470 -2.42 24.60 5.90
N LYS A 471 -1.96 24.88 7.13
CA LYS A 471 -1.77 23.87 8.17
C LYS A 471 -3.09 23.24 8.60
N SER A 472 -4.18 24.00 8.79
CA SER A 472 -5.47 23.39 9.15
C SER A 472 -6.01 22.46 8.06
N LEU A 473 -5.75 22.78 6.79
CA LEU A 473 -6.09 21.90 5.67
C LEU A 473 -5.19 20.65 5.62
N ALA A 474 -3.88 20.82 5.82
CA ALA A 474 -2.91 19.73 5.88
C ALA A 474 -3.18 18.78 7.06
N ASP A 475 -3.51 19.30 8.24
CA ASP A 475 -3.92 18.52 9.41
C ASP A 475 -5.19 17.70 9.12
N THR A 476 -6.13 18.27 8.37
CA THR A 476 -7.34 17.56 7.92
C THR A 476 -7.01 16.41 6.96
N TRP A 477 -6.03 16.58 6.06
CA TRP A 477 -5.52 15.50 5.21
C TRP A 477 -4.76 14.43 5.99
N ARG A 478 -4.00 14.84 7.00
CA ARG A 478 -3.21 13.97 7.89
C ARG A 478 -4.12 13.02 8.69
N SER A 479 -5.24 13.53 9.20
CA SER A 479 -6.22 12.76 10.00
C SER A 479 -7.23 11.98 9.16
N HIS A 480 -7.24 12.14 7.83
CA HIS A 480 -8.21 11.51 6.94
C HIS A 480 -8.23 9.97 7.11
N GLY A 481 -9.38 9.42 7.51
CA GLY A 481 -9.56 8.01 7.91
C GLY A 481 -9.77 7.02 6.77
N GLY A 482 -9.87 7.50 5.53
CA GLY A 482 -10.01 6.64 4.35
C GLY A 482 -11.45 6.15 4.14
N TRP A 483 -11.66 5.43 3.03
CA TRP A 483 -13.01 5.09 2.54
C TRP A 483 -13.88 4.38 3.58
N LEU A 484 -13.33 3.38 4.28
CA LEU A 484 -14.09 2.58 5.25
C LEU A 484 -14.58 3.43 6.43
N CYS A 485 -13.73 4.33 6.93
CA CYS A 485 -14.04 5.24 8.02
C CYS A 485 -15.31 6.05 7.72
N TYR A 486 -15.32 6.74 6.58
CA TYR A 486 -16.45 7.59 6.19
C TYR A 486 -17.69 6.77 5.83
N GLN A 487 -17.53 5.60 5.20
CA GLN A 487 -18.68 4.76 4.88
C GLN A 487 -19.40 4.31 6.16
N GLN A 488 -18.66 3.77 7.14
CA GLN A 488 -19.21 3.28 8.40
C GLN A 488 -19.80 4.43 9.22
N ARG A 489 -19.10 5.57 9.27
CA ARG A 489 -19.58 6.73 10.02
C ARG A 489 -20.82 7.36 9.39
N ASN A 490 -20.89 7.46 8.06
CA ASN A 490 -22.08 7.99 7.39
C ASN A 490 -23.31 7.11 7.62
N GLN A 491 -23.16 5.78 7.59
CA GLN A 491 -24.26 4.86 7.92
C GLN A 491 -24.74 5.03 9.36
N LEU A 492 -23.80 5.19 10.29
CA LEU A 492 -24.10 5.45 11.70
C LEU A 492 -24.81 6.80 11.89
N LEU A 493 -24.30 7.86 11.26
CA LEU A 493 -24.83 9.21 11.35
C LEU A 493 -26.21 9.33 10.69
N GLU A 494 -26.44 8.67 9.56
CA GLU A 494 -27.76 8.61 8.91
C GLU A 494 -28.82 8.08 9.88
N LYS A 495 -28.51 6.96 10.55
CA LYS A 495 -29.39 6.38 11.57
C LYS A 495 -29.57 7.32 12.77
N ARG A 496 -28.48 7.79 13.38
CA ARG A 496 -28.53 8.63 14.60
C ARG A 496 -29.22 9.96 14.36
N ASN A 497 -28.81 10.68 13.32
CA ASN A 497 -29.36 11.99 13.00
C ASN A 497 -30.78 11.88 12.45
N GLY A 498 -31.16 10.75 11.84
CA GLY A 498 -32.54 10.47 11.45
C GLY A 498 -33.51 10.53 12.64
N TYR A 499 -33.13 9.96 13.79
CA TYR A 499 -33.93 10.07 15.02
C TYR A 499 -33.94 11.49 15.58
N LEU A 500 -32.79 12.16 15.64
CA LEU A 500 -32.70 13.53 16.14
C LEU A 500 -33.53 14.52 15.31
N LEU A 501 -33.61 14.34 14.00
CA LEU A 501 -34.41 15.18 13.12
C LEU A 501 -35.93 15.02 13.31
N GLN A 502 -36.37 13.94 13.96
CA GLN A 502 -37.76 13.70 14.34
C GLN A 502 -38.08 14.17 15.77
N GLU A 503 -37.06 14.55 16.54
CA GLU A 503 -37.19 14.97 17.92
C GLU A 503 -37.82 16.37 18.04
N TYR A 504 -38.57 16.60 19.12
CA TYR A 504 -39.13 17.91 19.40
C TYR A 504 -38.03 18.92 19.78
N ASP A 505 -38.26 20.20 19.51
CA ASP A 505 -37.29 21.27 19.80
C ASP A 505 -36.82 21.26 21.26
N ARG A 506 -37.72 20.96 22.21
CA ARG A 506 -37.35 20.82 23.64
C ARG A 506 -36.33 19.70 23.88
N GLY A 507 -36.44 18.58 23.16
CA GLY A 507 -35.48 17.48 23.23
C GLY A 507 -34.13 17.88 22.64
N LEU A 508 -34.13 18.57 21.50
CA LEU A 508 -32.91 19.12 20.89
C LEU A 508 -32.20 20.11 21.82
N LEU A 509 -32.93 20.99 22.51
CA LEU A 509 -32.36 21.95 23.46
C LEU A 509 -31.65 21.29 24.67
N GLN A 510 -32.09 20.09 25.07
CA GLN A 510 -31.45 19.32 26.15
C GLN A 510 -30.32 18.41 25.66
N THR A 511 -30.16 18.27 24.34
CA THR A 511 -29.16 17.38 23.76
C THR A 511 -27.77 18.00 23.84
N VAL A 512 -26.78 17.20 24.21
CA VAL A 512 -25.36 17.55 24.09
C VAL A 512 -24.90 17.15 22.69
N PHE A 513 -24.64 18.14 21.84
CA PHE A 513 -24.13 17.90 20.49
C PHE A 513 -22.60 17.86 20.49
N MET A 514 -22.04 17.07 19.58
CA MET A 514 -20.64 17.07 19.23
C MET A 514 -20.49 17.27 17.72
N ARG A 515 -19.37 17.87 17.32
CA ARG A 515 -18.92 17.84 15.91
C ARG A 515 -18.53 16.42 15.54
N VAL A 516 -18.75 16.06 14.29
CA VAL A 516 -18.14 14.82 13.77
C VAL A 516 -16.62 14.98 13.70
N PRO A 517 -15.83 13.91 13.94
CA PRO A 517 -14.36 13.99 14.01
C PRO A 517 -13.66 14.55 12.77
N GLU A 518 -14.31 14.49 11.60
CA GLU A 518 -13.69 14.84 10.32
C GLU A 518 -13.89 16.30 9.91
N LEU A 519 -14.51 17.06 10.81
CA LEU A 519 -14.80 18.47 10.65
C LEU A 519 -13.79 19.31 11.45
N THR A 520 -13.07 20.19 10.75
CA THR A 520 -12.17 21.18 11.35
C THR A 520 -12.69 22.59 11.07
N VAL A 521 -12.80 23.41 12.10
CA VAL A 521 -13.15 24.84 11.96
C VAL A 521 -11.85 25.65 11.89
N CYS A 522 -11.72 26.49 10.87
CA CYS A 522 -10.57 27.37 10.67
C CYS A 522 -11.02 28.84 10.63
N VAL A 523 -10.26 29.72 11.28
CA VAL A 523 -10.55 31.15 11.33
C VAL A 523 -9.28 31.91 10.97
N THR A 524 -9.41 32.88 10.08
CA THR A 524 -8.28 33.65 9.53
C THR A 524 -8.63 35.14 9.45
N LYS A 525 -7.62 35.99 9.37
CA LYS A 525 -7.76 37.44 9.23
C LYS A 525 -8.04 37.86 7.80
N ARG A 526 -7.55 37.10 6.81
CA ARG A 526 -7.73 37.37 5.37
C ARG A 526 -8.36 36.18 4.66
N ALA A 527 -8.94 36.44 3.50
CA ALA A 527 -9.51 35.41 2.66
C ALA A 527 -8.41 34.56 2.01
N TRP A 528 -8.37 33.27 2.35
CA TRP A 528 -7.42 32.30 1.79
C TRP A 528 -8.10 31.18 0.99
N HIS A 529 -9.41 31.23 0.81
CA HIS A 529 -10.14 30.31 -0.04
C HIS A 529 -10.77 31.10 -1.20
N ASP A 530 -10.70 30.60 -2.43
CA ASP A 530 -11.03 31.38 -3.63
C ASP A 530 -12.49 31.87 -3.63
N GLU A 531 -13.42 31.06 -3.11
CA GLU A 531 -14.84 31.42 -2.96
C GLU A 531 -15.12 32.38 -1.78
N ALA A 532 -14.16 32.60 -0.88
CA ALA A 532 -14.36 33.49 0.28
C ALA A 532 -14.34 34.97 -0.08
N ASN A 533 -13.82 35.31 -1.28
CA ASN A 533 -13.75 36.69 -1.76
C ASN A 533 -15.14 37.27 -2.12
N THR A 534 -16.17 36.44 -2.30
CA THR A 534 -17.54 36.89 -2.61
C THR A 534 -18.40 37.20 -1.38
N VAL A 535 -17.96 36.78 -0.19
CA VAL A 535 -18.70 36.90 1.09
C VAL A 535 -18.19 38.07 1.94
N GLN A 536 -17.21 38.85 1.46
CA GLN A 536 -16.64 39.96 2.21
C GLN A 536 -17.66 41.10 2.43
N GLN A 537 -18.05 41.30 3.68
CA GLN A 537 -18.43 42.60 4.22
C GLN A 537 -17.32 43.07 5.18
N HIS A 538 -17.11 44.38 5.24
CA HIS A 538 -15.96 45.04 5.87
C HIS A 538 -15.62 44.52 7.29
N ASN A 539 -14.31 44.31 7.54
CA ASN A 539 -13.69 44.12 8.87
C ASN A 539 -14.01 42.85 9.68
N THR A 540 -14.58 41.80 9.10
CA THR A 540 -14.82 40.52 9.79
C THR A 540 -13.78 39.45 9.44
N GLN A 541 -13.38 38.65 10.43
CA GLN A 541 -12.57 37.44 10.24
C GLN A 541 -13.22 36.52 9.19
N CYS A 542 -12.40 35.76 8.47
CA CYS A 542 -12.87 34.74 7.54
C CYS A 542 -12.99 33.40 8.25
N HIS A 543 -14.15 32.74 8.13
CA HIS A 543 -14.45 31.48 8.78
C HIS A 543 -14.63 30.36 7.74
N TYR A 544 -14.02 29.22 8.02
CA TYR A 544 -14.02 28.04 7.16
C TYR A 544 -14.36 26.79 7.95
N VAL A 545 -14.93 25.83 7.23
CA VAL A 545 -15.02 24.45 7.67
C VAL A 545 -14.31 23.57 6.65
N HIS A 546 -13.28 22.86 7.11
CA HIS A 546 -12.69 21.75 6.36
C HIS A 546 -13.43 20.48 6.73
N VAL A 547 -13.90 19.74 5.73
CA VAL A 547 -14.58 18.46 5.91
C VAL A 547 -13.80 17.40 5.15
N ALA A 548 -13.28 16.40 5.86
CA ALA A 548 -12.75 15.21 5.21
C ALA A 548 -13.88 14.24 4.87
N HIS A 549 -13.81 13.62 3.70
CA HIS A 549 -14.81 12.72 3.15
C HIS A 549 -14.14 11.65 2.27
N VAL A 550 -14.92 10.70 1.76
CA VAL A 550 -14.41 9.54 0.98
C VAL A 550 -13.44 9.91 -0.15
N GLN A 551 -13.63 11.07 -0.79
CA GLN A 551 -12.85 11.50 -1.95
C GLN A 551 -11.69 12.46 -1.60
N GLY A 552 -11.55 12.89 -0.34
CA GLY A 552 -10.51 13.84 0.06
C GLY A 552 -10.98 14.83 1.12
N VAL A 553 -10.52 16.07 1.00
CA VAL A 553 -10.86 17.15 1.92
C VAL A 553 -11.43 18.32 1.12
N SER A 554 -12.61 18.79 1.51
CA SER A 554 -13.26 19.97 0.96
C SER A 554 -13.25 21.11 1.97
N THR A 555 -13.20 22.35 1.50
CA THR A 555 -13.27 23.56 2.33
C THR A 555 -14.50 24.35 1.96
N PHE A 556 -15.27 24.78 2.96
CA PHE A 556 -16.47 25.59 2.76
C PHE A 556 -16.34 26.89 3.57
N PRO A 557 -16.52 28.07 2.94
CA PRO A 557 -16.69 29.30 3.70
C PRO A 557 -18.01 29.24 4.46
N VAL A 558 -17.99 29.66 5.73
CA VAL A 558 -19.18 29.73 6.59
C VAL A 558 -19.29 31.11 7.22
N ASN A 559 -20.49 31.48 7.66
CA ASN A 559 -20.65 32.71 8.44
C ASN A 559 -20.09 32.53 9.87
N GLN A 560 -19.85 33.66 10.55
CA GLN A 560 -19.34 33.68 11.92
C GLN A 560 -20.24 32.91 12.90
N PHE A 561 -21.56 33.00 12.74
CA PHE A 561 -22.52 32.32 13.60
C PHE A 561 -22.37 30.79 13.57
N THR A 562 -22.30 30.20 12.38
CA THR A 562 -22.07 28.75 12.19
C THR A 562 -20.73 28.33 12.77
N ALA A 563 -19.67 29.12 12.58
CA ALA A 563 -18.34 28.82 13.12
C ALA A 563 -18.32 28.83 14.66
N ILE A 564 -18.93 29.84 15.29
CA ILE A 564 -19.06 29.93 16.75
C ILE A 564 -19.85 28.73 17.29
N LEU A 565 -20.97 28.39 16.65
CA LEU A 565 -21.81 27.27 17.06
C LEU A 565 -21.04 25.94 17.01
N LEU A 566 -20.33 25.68 15.89
CA LEU A 566 -19.52 24.47 15.75
C LEU A 566 -18.37 24.43 16.78
N ALA A 567 -17.70 25.56 17.02
CA ALA A 567 -16.65 25.67 18.03
C ALA A 567 -17.20 25.43 19.45
N ALA A 568 -18.42 25.86 19.75
CA ALA A 568 -19.03 25.70 21.06
C ALA A 568 -19.26 24.24 21.46
N PHE A 569 -19.50 23.34 20.49
CA PHE A 569 -19.75 21.91 20.77
C PHE A 569 -18.54 21.16 21.34
N SER A 570 -17.34 21.74 21.33
CA SER A 570 -16.21 21.16 22.06
C SER A 570 -16.34 21.30 23.59
N ARG A 571 -17.29 22.11 24.08
CA ARG A 571 -17.52 22.33 25.53
C ARG A 571 -18.46 21.30 26.16
N GLU A 572 -19.08 20.44 25.34
CA GLU A 572 -19.92 19.32 25.80
C GLU A 572 -21.11 19.76 26.67
N LEU A 573 -21.67 20.93 26.38
CA LEU A 573 -22.83 21.48 27.08
C LEU A 573 -24.13 21.13 26.34
N PRO A 574 -25.26 21.01 27.05
CA PRO A 574 -26.58 20.98 26.42
C PRO A 574 -26.77 22.20 25.51
N LEU A 575 -27.48 22.03 24.39
CA LEU A 575 -27.68 23.10 23.40
C LEU A 575 -28.26 24.38 24.04
N GLN A 576 -29.16 24.25 25.02
CA GLN A 576 -29.70 25.39 25.75
C GLN A 576 -28.61 26.23 26.43
N GLN A 577 -27.62 25.59 27.06
CA GLN A 577 -26.51 26.29 27.72
C GLN A 577 -25.54 26.88 26.69
N VAL A 578 -25.33 26.21 25.56
CA VAL A 578 -24.58 26.80 24.45
C VAL A 578 -25.23 28.11 23.98
N ILE A 579 -26.56 28.13 23.87
CA ILE A 579 -27.30 29.33 23.49
C ILE A 579 -27.15 30.43 24.53
N THR A 580 -27.38 30.14 25.81
CA THR A 580 -27.38 31.16 26.87
C THR A 580 -25.98 31.68 27.22
N ASP A 581 -24.99 30.80 27.29
CA ASP A 581 -23.70 31.11 27.91
C ASP A 581 -22.64 31.51 26.87
N ILE A 582 -22.83 31.12 25.61
CA ILE A 582 -21.84 31.30 24.55
C ILE A 582 -22.37 32.24 23.47
N ILE A 583 -23.55 31.95 22.92
CA ILE A 583 -24.05 32.67 21.74
C ILE A 583 -24.72 33.98 22.14
N CYS A 584 -25.64 33.96 23.10
CA CYS A 584 -26.40 35.13 23.55
C CYS A 584 -25.52 36.35 23.92
N PRO A 585 -24.39 36.21 24.62
CA PRO A 585 -23.51 37.34 24.93
C PRO A 585 -22.88 38.03 23.71
N GLN A 586 -22.95 37.42 22.52
CA GLN A 586 -22.30 37.89 21.30
C GLN A 586 -23.28 38.50 20.29
N VAL A 587 -24.59 38.49 20.55
CA VAL A 587 -25.63 38.91 19.60
C VAL A 587 -26.72 39.73 20.29
N ASP A 588 -27.22 40.78 19.62
CA ASP A 588 -28.29 41.64 20.13
C ASP A 588 -29.64 41.25 19.51
N VAL A 589 -30.19 40.11 19.94
CA VAL A 589 -31.48 39.56 19.49
C VAL A 589 -32.24 38.93 20.66
N SER A 590 -33.57 38.80 20.52
CA SER A 590 -34.38 38.17 21.56
C SER A 590 -34.03 36.68 21.72
N MET A 591 -34.12 36.15 22.95
CA MET A 591 -33.82 34.74 23.23
C MET A 591 -34.66 33.77 22.40
N ALA A 592 -35.94 34.10 22.13
CA ALA A 592 -36.81 33.28 21.31
C ALA A 592 -36.34 33.21 19.84
N ALA A 593 -36.01 34.36 19.25
CA ALA A 593 -35.49 34.41 17.88
C ALA A 593 -34.12 33.71 17.77
N LEU A 594 -33.28 33.85 18.79
CA LEU A 594 -31.98 33.18 18.85
C LEU A 594 -32.14 31.65 18.92
N GLN A 595 -33.04 31.16 19.78
CA GLN A 595 -33.34 29.72 19.87
C GLN A 595 -33.85 29.17 18.55
N GLU A 596 -34.76 29.86 17.87
CA GLU A 596 -35.29 29.44 16.57
C GLU A 596 -34.17 29.37 15.51
N ALA A 597 -33.32 30.41 15.43
CA ALA A 597 -32.20 30.43 14.49
C ALA A 597 -31.19 29.31 14.77
N VAL A 598 -30.85 29.06 16.04
CA VAL A 598 -29.95 27.97 16.42
C VAL A 598 -30.57 26.61 16.11
N LEU A 599 -31.83 26.37 16.45
CA LEU A 599 -32.52 25.11 16.15
C LEU A 599 -32.61 24.84 14.64
N SER A 600 -32.86 25.88 13.84
CA SER A 600 -32.83 25.79 12.38
C SER A 600 -31.44 25.38 11.88
N GLN A 601 -30.39 26.04 12.38
CA GLN A 601 -29.00 25.71 12.04
C GLN A 601 -28.61 24.29 12.47
N ILE A 602 -29.04 23.83 13.66
CA ILE A 602 -28.83 22.45 14.13
C ILE A 602 -29.44 21.44 13.16
N LYS A 603 -30.68 21.66 12.73
CA LYS A 603 -31.36 20.77 11.76
C LYS A 603 -30.62 20.72 10.42
N VAL A 604 -30.03 21.83 9.96
CA VAL A 604 -29.17 21.85 8.77
C VAL A 604 -27.89 21.04 9.00
N LEU A 605 -27.18 21.28 10.09
CA LEU A 605 -25.92 20.59 10.40
C LEU A 605 -26.11 19.08 10.60
N LEU A 606 -27.25 18.66 11.17
CA LEU A 606 -27.61 17.24 11.31
C LEU A 606 -27.84 16.57 9.96
N ARG A 607 -28.57 17.21 9.05
CA ARG A 607 -28.81 16.70 7.68
C ARG A 607 -27.53 16.60 6.85
N GLN A 608 -26.56 17.46 7.14
CA GLN A 608 -25.26 17.48 6.48
C GLN A 608 -24.21 16.60 7.18
N TYR A 609 -24.60 15.84 8.22
CA TYR A 609 -23.71 14.98 8.99
C TYR A 609 -22.49 15.72 9.59
N MET A 610 -22.63 17.00 9.90
CA MET A 610 -21.57 17.81 10.51
C MET A 610 -21.54 17.73 12.03
N ILE A 611 -22.68 17.38 12.63
CA ILE A 611 -22.84 17.19 14.08
C ILE A 611 -23.68 15.94 14.35
N THR A 612 -23.59 15.43 15.58
CA THR A 612 -24.44 14.36 16.12
C THR A 612 -24.59 14.55 17.62
N GLN A 613 -25.51 13.83 18.25
CA GLN A 613 -25.55 13.71 19.72
C GLN A 613 -24.30 13.00 20.23
N LYS A 614 -23.71 13.53 21.31
CA LYS A 614 -22.67 12.87 22.09
C LYS A 614 -23.31 11.77 22.94
N GLN A 615 -22.82 10.54 22.85
CA GLN A 615 -23.23 9.48 23.79
C GLN A 615 -22.47 9.62 25.11
N THR A 616 -23.21 9.61 26.22
CA THR A 616 -22.64 9.41 27.55
C THR A 616 -22.33 7.92 27.69
N ARG A 617 -21.09 7.59 28.07
CA ARG A 617 -20.72 6.21 28.46
C ARG A 617 -21.69 5.76 29.55
N GLY A 618 -22.47 4.72 29.25
CA GLY A 618 -23.36 4.06 30.20
C GLY A 618 -22.57 3.27 31.23
#